data_AF-A0A3P6SNZ4-F1
#
_entry.id   AF-A0A3P6SNZ4-F1
#
_cell.length_a   1.000
_cell.length_b   1.000
_cell.length_c   1.000
_cell.angle_alpha   90.00
_cell.angle_beta   90.00
_cell.angle_gamma   90.00
#
_symmetry.space_group_name_H-M   'P 1'
#
loop_
_entity.id
_entity.type
_entity.pdbx_description
1 polymer ?
#
loop_
_entity_poly.entity_id
_entity_poly.type
_entity_poly.pdbx_seq_one_letter_code
_entity_poly.pdbx_strand_id
1 'polypeptide(L)'
;MEATAQEERISCLACGSLDSLNICPRCALAYCSVKCYRSEQHRGCSESFYRECIEQELRLRGEAQKLPRTFEEFMNEQNTENFPIDMDIPSSSDHIIDSDDDDSVDNYLEKVEKECASEYQSAEERELDRQLTLLGVGTDNESLLSSLTDVEKKSFTLFYNKLLEQEAGLGRSVFTKKQGPK
;
A
#
# COMPACT_ATOMS: atom_id res chain seq x y z
N MET A 1 9.24 17.07 71.14
CA MET A 1 8.11 16.25 70.65
C MET A 1 8.26 16.21 69.15
N GLU A 2 8.70 15.06 68.64
CA GLU A 2 9.01 14.82 67.23
C GLU A 2 7.79 15.05 66.34
N ALA A 3 7.94 15.90 65.33
CA ALA A 3 7.04 15.97 64.20
C ALA A 3 7.34 14.77 63.30
N THR A 4 6.48 13.75 63.34
CA THR A 4 6.55 12.62 62.42
C THR A 4 6.22 13.12 61.01
N ALA A 5 7.25 13.34 60.19
CA ALA A 5 7.09 13.48 58.75
C ALA A 5 6.61 12.13 58.20
N GLN A 6 5.30 12.02 57.95
CA GLN A 6 4.73 10.87 57.27
C GLN A 6 5.15 10.96 55.79
N GLU A 7 6.19 10.22 55.41
CA GLU A 7 6.46 9.91 54.01
C GLU A 7 5.27 9.09 53.47
N GLU A 8 4.39 9.73 52.70
CA GLU A 8 3.36 9.05 51.93
C GLU A 8 4.02 8.15 50.89
N ARG A 9 4.22 6.88 51.24
CA ARG A 9 4.75 5.87 50.32
C ARG A 9 3.71 5.61 49.23
N ILE A 10 4.03 6.03 48.02
CA ILE A 10 3.23 5.76 46.83
C ILE A 10 3.28 4.24 46.56
N SER A 11 2.12 3.61 46.39
CA SER A 11 1.98 2.19 46.09
C SER A 11 1.15 1.97 44.84
N CYS A 12 1.31 0.80 44.21
CA CYS A 12 0.48 0.42 43.06
C CYS A 12 -1.01 0.41 43.45
N LEU A 13 -1.83 1.13 42.70
CA LEU A 13 -3.27 1.23 42.90
C LEU A 13 -3.98 -0.15 42.87
N ALA A 14 -3.45 -1.08 42.08
CA ALA A 14 -4.12 -2.35 41.82
C ALA A 14 -3.71 -3.50 42.74
N CYS A 15 -2.42 -3.60 43.07
CA CYS A 15 -1.89 -4.71 43.87
C CYS A 15 -1.14 -4.29 45.14
N GLY A 16 -0.99 -2.99 45.40
CA GLY A 16 -0.29 -2.47 46.58
C GLY A 16 1.24 -2.62 46.56
N SER A 17 1.83 -3.15 45.48
CA SER A 17 3.29 -3.24 45.33
C SER A 17 3.95 -1.87 45.51
N LEU A 18 5.10 -1.83 46.17
CA LEU A 18 5.96 -0.64 46.27
C LEU A 18 7.08 -0.63 45.22
N ASP A 19 7.27 -1.76 44.52
CA ASP A 19 8.34 -1.94 43.54
C ASP A 19 7.88 -1.62 42.10
N SER A 20 8.83 -1.17 41.28
CA SER A 20 8.70 -0.94 39.83
C SER A 20 7.51 -0.06 39.42
N LEU A 21 7.25 0.98 40.21
CA LEU A 21 6.12 1.87 40.01
C LEU A 21 6.31 2.80 38.81
N ASN A 22 5.29 2.86 37.98
CA ASN A 22 5.09 3.84 36.92
C ASN A 22 3.90 4.72 37.30
N ILE A 23 3.92 5.99 36.87
CA ILE A 23 2.85 6.96 37.15
C ILE A 23 2.03 7.20 35.88
N CYS A 24 0.71 7.12 35.98
CA CYS A 24 -0.15 7.47 34.86
C CYS A 24 -0.10 8.99 34.60
N PRO A 25 0.19 9.46 33.37
CA PRO A 25 0.25 10.89 33.07
C PRO A 25 -1.12 11.58 33.09
N ARG A 26 -2.22 10.82 33.08
CA ARG A 26 -3.60 11.38 33.06
C ARG A 26 -4.17 11.60 34.45
N CYS A 27 -3.94 10.68 35.37
CA CYS A 27 -4.55 10.70 36.71
C CYS A 27 -3.54 10.69 37.86
N ALA A 28 -2.23 10.66 37.55
CA ALA A 28 -1.12 10.61 38.52
C ALA A 28 -1.11 9.40 39.48
N LEU A 29 -1.90 8.35 39.21
CA LEU A 29 -1.92 7.12 40.01
C LEU A 29 -0.77 6.19 39.62
N ALA A 30 -0.22 5.46 40.61
CA ALA A 30 0.90 4.55 40.42
C ALA A 30 0.46 3.12 40.06
N TYR A 31 1.21 2.46 39.18
CA TYR A 31 1.00 1.07 38.78
C TYR A 31 2.34 0.36 38.53
N CYS A 32 2.47 -0.93 38.86
CA CYS A 32 3.75 -1.65 38.71
C CYS A 32 3.91 -2.37 37.36
N SER A 33 2.83 -2.59 36.61
CA SER A 33 2.85 -3.35 35.36
C SER A 33 1.66 -3.01 34.45
N VAL A 34 1.74 -3.42 33.19
CA VAL A 34 0.63 -3.26 32.22
C VAL A 34 -0.65 -3.95 32.71
N LYS A 35 -0.55 -5.07 33.43
CA LYS A 35 -1.71 -5.75 34.01
C LYS A 35 -2.41 -4.85 35.04
N CYS A 36 -1.65 -4.19 35.90
CA CYS A 36 -2.17 -3.24 36.88
C CYS A 36 -2.70 -1.95 36.23
N TYR A 37 -2.06 -1.49 35.15
CA TYR A 37 -2.55 -0.36 34.35
C TYR A 37 -3.94 -0.63 33.71
N ARG A 38 -4.21 -1.88 33.33
CA ARG A 38 -5.48 -2.35 32.74
C ARG A 38 -6.47 -2.90 33.76
N SER A 39 -6.20 -2.76 35.06
CA SER A 39 -7.08 -3.23 36.12
C SER A 39 -8.38 -2.42 36.18
N GLU A 40 -9.43 -2.98 36.78
CA GLU A 40 -10.69 -2.26 37.02
C GLU A 40 -10.47 -0.94 37.78
N GLN A 41 -9.48 -0.87 38.69
CA GLN A 41 -9.18 0.36 39.43
C GLN A 41 -8.61 1.49 38.55
N HIS A 42 -8.01 1.16 37.39
CA HIS A 42 -7.41 2.13 36.48
C HIS A 42 -8.07 2.13 35.08
N ARG A 43 -9.25 1.52 34.98
CA ARG A 43 -9.94 1.25 33.72
C ARG A 43 -10.25 2.51 32.90
N GLY A 44 -10.69 3.58 33.56
CA GLY A 44 -11.07 4.83 32.88
C GLY A 44 -9.94 5.45 32.04
N CYS A 45 -8.71 5.46 32.58
CA CYS A 45 -7.57 5.98 31.82
C CYS A 45 -7.09 5.00 30.75
N SER A 46 -7.10 3.69 31.02
CA SER A 46 -6.69 2.70 30.03
C SER A 46 -7.64 2.65 28.84
N GLU A 47 -8.96 2.66 29.07
CA GLU A 47 -9.95 2.60 27.99
C GLU A 47 -9.99 3.91 27.20
N SER A 48 -9.92 5.07 27.86
CA SER A 48 -9.81 6.37 27.18
C SER A 48 -8.58 6.43 26.28
N PHE A 49 -7.42 5.97 26.76
CA PHE A 49 -6.21 5.91 25.95
C PHE A 49 -6.38 4.97 24.74
N TYR A 50 -6.85 3.74 24.94
CA TYR A 50 -7.05 2.80 23.82
C TYR A 50 -8.05 3.33 22.80
N ARG A 51 -9.15 3.92 23.28
CA ARG A 51 -10.17 4.53 22.44
C ARG A 51 -9.58 5.67 21.61
N GLU A 52 -8.84 6.58 22.22
CA GLU A 52 -8.19 7.69 21.51
C GLU A 52 -7.20 7.19 20.46
N CYS A 53 -6.40 6.17 20.77
CA CYS A 53 -5.51 5.54 19.78
C CYS A 53 -6.31 4.99 18.60
N ILE A 54 -7.39 4.25 18.85
CA ILE A 54 -8.23 3.68 17.79
C ILE A 54 -8.90 4.80 16.98
N GLU A 55 -9.49 5.81 17.64
CA GLU A 55 -10.11 6.94 16.96
C GLU A 55 -9.09 7.71 16.10
N GLN A 56 -7.87 7.90 16.59
CA GLN A 56 -6.80 8.55 15.84
C GLN A 56 -6.37 7.73 14.62
N GLU A 57 -6.16 6.42 14.78
CA GLU A 57 -5.87 5.52 13.65
C GLU A 57 -7.00 5.50 12.63
N LEU A 58 -8.26 5.47 13.09
CA LEU A 58 -9.43 5.51 12.22
C LEU A 58 -9.56 6.85 11.48
N ARG A 59 -9.18 7.98 12.10
CA ARG A 59 -9.14 9.29 11.43
C ARG A 59 -8.03 9.34 10.38
N LEU A 60 -6.82 8.89 10.73
CA LEU A 60 -5.70 8.82 9.78
C LEU A 60 -6.04 7.92 8.59
N ARG A 61 -6.71 6.79 8.83
CA ARG A 61 -7.18 5.89 7.78
C ARG A 61 -8.38 6.46 7.02
N GLY A 62 -9.27 7.18 7.70
CA GLY A 62 -10.47 7.83 7.16
C GLY A 62 -10.19 8.99 6.22
N GLU A 63 -9.25 9.86 6.59
CA GLU A 63 -8.74 10.96 5.75
C GLU A 63 -7.90 10.42 4.58
N ALA A 64 -7.31 9.22 4.74
CA ALA A 64 -6.57 8.51 3.71
C ALA A 64 -7.40 7.46 2.93
N GLN A 65 -8.74 7.48 3.01
CA GLN A 65 -9.59 6.67 2.12
C GLN A 65 -9.60 7.25 0.70
N LYS A 66 -8.43 7.36 0.08
CA LYS A 66 -8.37 7.00 -1.32
C LYS A 66 -8.62 5.50 -1.32
N LEU A 67 -9.60 5.05 -2.10
CA LEU A 67 -9.72 3.62 -2.41
C LEU A 67 -8.31 3.11 -2.75
N PRO A 68 -7.90 1.92 -2.25
CA PRO A 68 -6.66 1.31 -2.69
C PRO A 68 -6.67 1.35 -4.20
N ARG A 69 -5.58 1.90 -4.74
CA ARG A 69 -5.46 2.19 -6.15
C ARG A 69 -5.55 0.87 -6.88
N THR A 70 -6.39 0.79 -7.91
CA THR A 70 -6.52 -0.48 -8.62
C THR A 70 -5.22 -0.77 -9.36
N PHE A 71 -4.92 -2.06 -9.56
CA PHE A 71 -3.74 -2.45 -10.33
C PHE A 71 -3.79 -1.90 -11.76
N GLU A 72 -5.00 -1.80 -12.33
CA GLU A 72 -5.24 -1.17 -13.64
C GLU A 72 -4.86 0.32 -13.64
N GLU A 73 -5.33 1.09 -12.65
CA GLU A 73 -4.94 2.49 -12.47
C GLU A 73 -3.42 2.62 -12.32
N PHE A 74 -2.79 1.69 -11.59
CA PHE A 74 -1.34 1.62 -11.43
C PHE A 74 -0.61 1.46 -12.76
N MET A 75 -1.02 0.50 -13.57
CA MET A 75 -0.41 0.23 -14.87
C MET A 75 -0.57 1.39 -15.85
N ASN A 76 -1.74 2.04 -15.88
CA ASN A 76 -2.00 3.17 -16.79
C ASN A 76 -1.07 4.37 -16.55
N GLU A 77 -0.68 4.67 -15.31
CA GLU A 77 0.30 5.75 -15.08
C GLU A 77 1.73 5.31 -15.40
N GLN A 78 2.10 4.05 -15.17
CA GLN A 78 3.47 3.57 -15.43
C GLN A 78 3.78 3.46 -16.93
N ASN A 79 2.79 3.28 -17.79
CA ASN A 79 2.98 3.31 -19.25
C ASN A 79 3.49 4.67 -19.78
N THR A 80 3.47 5.72 -18.96
CA THR A 80 3.96 7.06 -19.34
C THR A 80 5.46 7.26 -19.07
N GLU A 81 6.08 6.40 -18.25
CA GLU A 81 7.47 6.53 -17.83
C GLU A 81 8.22 5.25 -18.24
N ASN A 82 9.04 5.35 -19.30
CA ASN A 82 9.88 4.28 -19.83
C ASN A 82 10.58 3.49 -18.73
N PHE A 83 10.10 2.28 -18.44
CA PHE A 83 10.91 1.30 -17.72
C PHE A 83 11.97 0.75 -18.68
N PRO A 84 13.23 0.66 -18.25
CA PRO A 84 14.25 -0.04 -19.03
C PRO A 84 13.93 -1.54 -18.97
N ILE A 85 13.11 -2.00 -19.90
CA ILE A 85 13.10 -3.39 -20.29
C ILE A 85 14.38 -3.56 -21.11
N ASP A 86 15.42 -4.08 -20.46
CA ASP A 86 16.67 -4.48 -21.11
C ASP A 86 16.39 -5.74 -21.95
N MET A 87 15.69 -5.53 -23.06
CA MET A 87 15.53 -6.52 -24.10
C MET A 87 16.52 -6.13 -25.19
N ASP A 88 17.65 -6.83 -25.22
CA ASP A 88 18.43 -6.98 -26.45
C ASP A 88 17.50 -7.62 -27.48
N ILE A 89 16.72 -6.80 -28.19
CA ILE A 89 16.03 -7.21 -29.40
C ILE A 89 17.14 -7.34 -30.44
N PRO A 90 17.47 -8.54 -30.92
CA PRO A 90 18.35 -8.64 -32.07
C PRO A 90 17.64 -7.90 -33.20
N SER A 91 18.21 -6.77 -33.60
CA SER A 91 17.83 -6.07 -34.83
C SER A 91 18.21 -6.98 -36.00
N SER A 92 17.34 -7.95 -36.27
CA SER A 92 17.45 -8.86 -37.39
C SER A 92 16.22 -8.67 -38.27
N SER A 93 16.24 -7.59 -39.04
CA SER A 93 15.48 -7.50 -40.27
C SER A 93 16.17 -6.53 -41.22
N ASP A 94 17.33 -6.97 -41.71
CA ASP A 94 17.83 -6.63 -43.04
C ASP A 94 16.84 -7.21 -44.08
N HIS A 95 15.65 -6.64 -44.14
CA HIS A 95 14.71 -6.84 -45.24
C HIS A 95 14.53 -5.48 -45.91
N ILE A 96 15.24 -5.32 -47.02
CA ILE A 96 15.09 -4.25 -47.98
C ILE A 96 13.61 -4.19 -48.38
N ILE A 97 12.90 -3.18 -47.87
CA ILE A 97 11.56 -2.80 -48.34
C ILE A 97 11.79 -1.89 -49.55
N ASP A 98 11.50 -2.41 -50.73
CA ASP A 98 11.23 -1.61 -51.92
C ASP A 98 9.78 -1.88 -52.33
N SER A 99 8.96 -0.83 -52.24
CA SER A 99 7.99 -0.44 -53.28
C SER A 99 6.96 0.54 -52.68
N ASP A 100 7.23 1.83 -52.89
CA ASP A 100 6.33 2.97 -53.16
C ASP A 100 5.00 3.17 -52.38
N ASP A 101 4.88 4.39 -51.83
CA ASP A 101 3.70 5.11 -51.27
C ASP A 101 3.15 4.72 -49.88
N ASP A 102 3.62 5.39 -48.81
CA ASP A 102 2.85 6.42 -48.05
C ASP A 102 3.70 6.95 -46.86
N ASP A 103 3.86 8.27 -46.75
CA ASP A 103 4.59 9.00 -45.68
C ASP A 103 3.85 8.98 -44.32
N SER A 104 3.22 7.85 -43.96
CA SER A 104 2.38 7.67 -42.76
C SER A 104 2.77 6.43 -41.94
N VAL A 105 3.97 5.90 -42.13
CA VAL A 105 4.47 4.75 -41.37
C VAL A 105 4.76 5.08 -39.90
N ASP A 106 5.10 6.34 -39.59
CA ASP A 106 5.46 6.76 -38.22
C ASP A 106 4.26 6.83 -37.25
N ASN A 107 3.02 6.87 -37.77
CA ASN A 107 1.81 6.92 -36.94
C ASN A 107 0.99 5.63 -36.95
N TYR A 108 1.36 4.63 -37.77
CA TYR A 108 0.55 3.41 -37.89
C TYR A 108 0.59 2.59 -36.58
N LEU A 109 1.78 2.42 -35.99
CA LEU A 109 1.90 1.69 -34.72
C LEU A 109 1.14 2.37 -33.58
N GLU A 110 1.31 3.69 -33.43
CA GLU A 110 0.60 4.47 -32.40
C GLU A 110 -0.92 4.41 -32.61
N LYS A 111 -1.36 4.43 -33.87
CA LYS A 111 -2.77 4.30 -34.23
C LYS A 111 -3.32 2.92 -33.88
N VAL A 112 -2.61 1.84 -34.22
CA VAL A 112 -3.01 0.46 -33.89
C VAL A 112 -3.04 0.26 -32.38
N GLU A 113 -2.02 0.72 -31.66
CA GLU A 113 -1.97 0.65 -30.20
C GLU A 113 -3.17 1.36 -29.57
N LYS A 114 -3.47 2.58 -30.03
CA LYS A 114 -4.61 3.37 -29.55
C LYS A 114 -5.95 2.73 -29.88
N GLU A 115 -6.10 2.16 -31.07
CA GLU A 115 -7.30 1.46 -31.52
C GLU A 115 -7.54 0.20 -30.68
N CYS A 116 -6.53 -0.65 -30.51
CA CYS A 116 -6.60 -1.84 -29.65
C CYS A 116 -6.87 -1.48 -28.18
N ALA A 117 -6.24 -0.42 -27.66
CA ALA A 117 -6.49 0.03 -26.28
C ALA A 117 -7.94 0.51 -26.11
N SER A 118 -8.50 1.20 -27.11
CA SER A 118 -9.88 1.68 -27.09
C SER A 118 -10.89 0.54 -27.20
N GLU A 119 -10.60 -0.47 -28.04
CA GLU A 119 -11.39 -1.70 -28.14
C GLU A 119 -11.40 -2.44 -26.80
N TYR A 120 -10.24 -2.61 -26.16
CA TYR A 120 -10.13 -3.25 -24.85
C TYR A 120 -10.92 -2.49 -23.78
N GLN A 121 -10.78 -1.17 -23.70
CA GLN A 121 -11.48 -0.33 -22.71
C GLN A 121 -13.00 -0.30 -22.89
N SER A 122 -13.49 -0.55 -24.10
CA SER A 122 -14.93 -0.54 -24.42
C SER A 122 -15.56 -1.94 -24.47
N ALA A 123 -14.75 -3.00 -24.41
CA ALA A 123 -15.23 -4.36 -24.46
C ALA A 123 -15.99 -4.76 -23.19
N GLU A 124 -17.08 -5.51 -23.36
CA GLU A 124 -17.74 -6.19 -22.25
C GLU A 124 -16.89 -7.38 -21.79
N GLU A 125 -16.84 -7.64 -20.49
CA GLU A 125 -16.12 -8.78 -19.87
C GLU A 125 -16.43 -10.11 -20.55
N ARG A 126 -17.69 -10.33 -20.95
CA ARG A 126 -18.11 -11.55 -21.67
C ARG A 126 -17.48 -11.71 -23.05
N GLU A 127 -17.21 -10.61 -23.75
CA GLU A 127 -16.56 -10.67 -25.06
C GLU A 127 -15.06 -10.92 -24.88
N LEU A 128 -14.43 -10.32 -23.86
CA LEU A 128 -13.05 -10.62 -23.48
C LEU A 128 -12.88 -12.11 -23.14
N ASP A 129 -13.76 -12.67 -22.32
CA ASP A 129 -13.77 -14.10 -21.97
C ASP A 129 -13.91 -15.00 -23.21
N ARG A 130 -14.80 -14.62 -24.14
CA ARG A 130 -14.99 -15.34 -25.38
C ARG A 130 -13.74 -15.32 -26.24
N GLN A 131 -13.06 -14.16 -26.36
CA GLN A 131 -11.82 -14.03 -27.11
C GLN A 131 -10.69 -14.86 -26.49
N LEU A 132 -10.51 -14.79 -25.16
CA LEU A 132 -9.53 -15.61 -24.45
C LEU A 132 -9.80 -17.10 -24.65
N THR A 133 -11.06 -17.51 -24.56
CA THR A 133 -11.47 -18.90 -24.80
C THR A 133 -11.15 -19.34 -26.24
N LEU A 134 -11.38 -18.48 -27.23
CA LEU A 134 -11.04 -18.77 -28.64
C LEU A 134 -9.53 -18.91 -28.86
N LEU A 135 -8.72 -18.18 -28.10
CA LEU A 135 -7.25 -18.31 -28.06
C LEU A 135 -6.78 -19.53 -27.24
N GLY A 136 -7.69 -20.27 -26.61
CA GLY A 136 -7.37 -21.42 -25.76
C GLY A 136 -6.87 -21.04 -24.37
N VAL A 137 -7.06 -19.78 -23.96
CA VAL A 137 -6.71 -19.26 -22.64
C VAL A 137 -7.94 -19.36 -21.73
N GLY A 138 -7.80 -20.00 -20.57
CA GLY A 138 -8.87 -20.06 -19.57
C GLY A 138 -9.02 -18.72 -18.84
N THR A 139 -10.23 -18.46 -18.34
CA THR A 139 -10.56 -17.19 -17.67
C THR A 139 -10.24 -17.20 -16.17
N ASP A 140 -9.83 -18.34 -15.61
CA ASP A 140 -9.38 -18.43 -14.23
C ASP A 140 -7.96 -17.88 -14.05
N ASN A 141 -7.66 -17.41 -12.83
CA ASN A 141 -6.39 -16.76 -12.52
C ASN A 141 -5.16 -17.65 -12.80
N GLU A 142 -5.27 -18.97 -12.59
CA GLU A 142 -4.13 -19.87 -12.83
C GLU A 142 -3.88 -20.04 -14.34
N SER A 143 -4.94 -20.20 -15.13
CA SER A 143 -4.84 -20.29 -16.59
C SER A 143 -4.29 -19.01 -17.22
N LEU A 144 -4.79 -17.84 -16.80
CA LEU A 144 -4.29 -16.53 -17.24
C LEU A 144 -2.81 -16.36 -16.90
N LEU A 145 -2.42 -16.63 -15.65
CA LEU A 145 -1.03 -16.52 -15.24
C LEU A 145 -0.16 -17.51 -15.99
N SER A 146 -0.61 -18.75 -16.21
CA SER A 146 0.17 -19.78 -16.89
C SER A 146 0.46 -19.45 -18.35
N SER A 147 -0.45 -18.73 -19.02
CA SER A 147 -0.38 -18.34 -20.42
C SER A 147 0.69 -17.27 -20.70
N LEU A 148 1.09 -16.52 -19.67
CA LEU A 148 2.17 -15.54 -19.76
C LEU A 148 3.55 -16.20 -19.88
N THR A 149 4.44 -15.56 -20.63
CA THR A 149 5.86 -15.92 -20.67
C THR A 149 6.55 -15.68 -19.32
N ASP A 150 7.71 -16.30 -19.10
CA ASP A 150 8.47 -16.11 -17.87
C ASP A 150 8.91 -14.65 -17.65
N VAL A 151 9.10 -13.91 -18.74
CA VAL A 151 9.44 -12.48 -18.69
C VAL A 151 8.22 -11.67 -18.25
N GLU A 152 7.05 -11.90 -18.84
CA GLU A 152 5.81 -11.21 -18.49
C GLU A 152 5.38 -11.49 -17.04
N LYS A 153 5.49 -12.74 -16.58
CA LYS A 153 5.21 -13.11 -15.17
C LYS A 153 6.09 -12.34 -14.19
N LYS A 154 7.39 -12.19 -14.50
CA LYS A 154 8.32 -11.41 -13.68
C LYS A 154 7.95 -9.93 -13.67
N SER A 155 7.62 -9.36 -14.82
CA SER A 155 7.17 -7.97 -14.94
C SER A 155 5.91 -7.73 -14.12
N PHE A 156 4.89 -8.59 -14.26
CA PHE A 156 3.66 -8.52 -13.47
C PHE A 156 3.93 -8.57 -11.96
N THR A 157 4.77 -9.52 -11.52
CA THR A 157 5.14 -9.67 -10.10
C THR A 157 5.85 -8.43 -9.58
N LEU A 158 6.74 -7.84 -10.38
CA LEU A 158 7.46 -6.63 -10.04
C LEU A 158 6.52 -5.43 -9.89
N PHE A 159 5.60 -5.24 -10.83
CA PHE A 159 4.59 -4.17 -10.75
C PHE A 159 3.67 -4.35 -9.55
N TYR A 160 3.21 -5.58 -9.29
CA TYR A 160 2.35 -5.88 -8.17
C TYR A 160 3.05 -5.57 -6.82
N ASN A 161 4.30 -6.01 -6.66
CA ASN A 161 5.08 -5.69 -5.46
C ASN A 161 5.27 -4.19 -5.27
N LYS A 162 5.53 -3.45 -6.36
CA LYS A 162 5.67 -2.00 -6.33
C LYS A 162 4.37 -1.29 -5.90
N LEU A 163 3.22 -1.76 -6.38
CA LEU A 163 1.92 -1.26 -5.92
C LEU A 163 1.75 -1.48 -4.42
N LEU A 164 2.00 -2.71 -3.94
CA LEU A 164 1.90 -3.02 -2.51
C LEU A 164 2.80 -2.14 -1.64
N GLU A 165 4.03 -1.88 -2.06
CA GLU A 165 4.96 -1.00 -1.34
C GLU A 165 4.44 0.44 -1.23
N GLN A 166 3.84 0.96 -2.30
CA GLN A 166 3.26 2.30 -2.32
C GLN A 166 2.01 2.40 -1.43
N GLU A 167 1.16 1.38 -1.44
CA GLU A 167 -0.05 1.32 -0.62
C GLU A 167 0.24 1.05 0.86
N ALA A 168 1.26 0.24 1.17
CA ALA A 168 1.65 -0.07 2.54
C ALA A 168 2.16 1.17 3.31
N GLY A 169 2.47 2.28 2.62
CA GLY A 169 2.88 3.54 3.24
C GLY A 169 4.25 3.48 3.91
N LEU A 170 5.00 2.38 3.77
CA LEU A 170 6.33 2.16 4.35
C LEU A 170 7.38 3.16 3.84
N GLY A 171 7.13 3.81 2.69
CA GLY A 171 7.98 4.88 2.15
C GLY A 171 7.75 6.27 2.77
N ARG A 172 6.70 6.47 3.57
CA ARG A 172 6.44 7.76 4.23
C ARG A 172 7.27 7.84 5.51
N SER A 173 8.41 8.52 5.45
CA SER A 173 9.19 8.82 6.65
C SER A 173 8.32 9.56 7.67
N VAL A 174 8.21 8.99 8.88
CA VAL A 174 7.53 9.62 10.03
C VAL A 174 8.30 10.86 10.51
N PHE A 175 9.55 11.03 10.07
CA PHE A 175 10.38 12.19 10.35
C PHE A 175 10.24 13.24 9.25
N THR A 176 9.07 13.88 9.15
CA THR A 176 8.96 15.10 8.34
C THR A 176 9.54 16.28 9.12
N LYS A 177 10.64 16.84 8.61
CA LYS A 177 11.27 18.03 9.19
C LYS A 177 10.31 19.20 8.95
N LYS A 178 9.61 19.66 9.98
CA LYS A 178 8.79 20.88 9.93
C LYS A 178 9.62 22.02 9.35
N GLN A 179 9.36 22.41 8.11
CA GLN A 179 9.85 23.69 7.61
C GLN A 179 9.01 24.76 8.30
N GLY A 180 9.66 25.54 9.16
CA GLY A 180 9.04 26.68 9.82
C GLY A 180 8.58 27.73 8.80
N PRO A 181 7.56 28.54 9.13
CA PRO A 181 7.07 29.58 8.23
C PRO A 181 8.19 30.62 8.01
N LYS A 182 8.35 31.05 6.75
CA LYS A 182 9.16 32.20 6.36
C LYS A 182 8.53 33.50 6.85
#